data_AF-A0ABD2UT44-F1
#
_entry.id   AF-A0ABD2UT44-F1
#
_cell.length_a   1.000
_cell.length_b   1.000
_cell.length_c   1.000
_cell.angle_alpha   90.00
_cell.angle_beta   90.00
_cell.angle_gamma   90.00
#
_symmetry.space_group_name_H-M   'P 1'
#
loop_
_entity.id
_entity.type
_entity.pdbx_description
1 polymer ?
#
loop_
_entity_poly.entity_id
_entity_poly.type
_entity_poly.pdbx_seq_one_letter_code
_entity_poly.pdbx_strand_id
1 'polypeptide(L)'
;MKIMVSKVPKLLFRDVSKTLKPKFQCLMDLGLSGSDLVDVIAKDSQIVDRGLDTHLRPTIDLLRRILGSNENVVKALKRFPWLLSFRAHHIMENNLLLLKNYGVPDERIKKLMLRNPSYFAQNPERIKGLLHRMENDFRVPRDSSSFLYGCQVLNSLNKSKLEKKFGVFKSFGWSDDDILKMFRKLPFCVGLSEVRIHKALNLFMKELGFSSCNFGL
;
A
#
# COMPACT_ATOMS: atom_id res chain seq x y z
N MET A 1 -26.90 -14.97 9.24
CA MET A 1 -27.17 -15.28 7.81
C MET A 1 -27.99 -14.21 7.09
N LYS A 2 -29.10 -13.71 7.66
CA LYS A 2 -29.94 -12.63 7.05
C LYS A 2 -29.12 -11.42 6.54
N ILE A 3 -28.21 -10.89 7.36
CA ILE A 3 -27.34 -9.74 7.02
C ILE A 3 -26.40 -10.05 5.83
N MET A 4 -25.89 -11.28 5.74
CA MET A 4 -24.95 -11.65 4.70
C MET A 4 -25.66 -11.84 3.35
N VAL A 5 -26.84 -12.47 3.36
CA VAL A 5 -27.68 -12.65 2.16
C VAL A 5 -28.23 -11.31 1.68
N SER A 6 -28.62 -10.38 2.57
CA SER A 6 -29.06 -9.06 2.15
C SER A 6 -27.94 -8.22 1.53
N LYS A 7 -26.71 -8.30 2.06
CA LYS A 7 -25.54 -7.62 1.50
C LYS A 7 -25.00 -8.32 0.24
N VAL A 8 -25.17 -9.63 0.12
CA VAL A 8 -24.67 -10.44 -1.00
C VAL A 8 -25.77 -11.42 -1.49
N PRO A 9 -26.81 -10.91 -2.18
CA PRO A 9 -27.93 -11.76 -2.61
C PRO A 9 -27.52 -12.91 -3.54
N LYS A 10 -26.43 -12.73 -4.28
CA LYS A 10 -25.93 -13.76 -5.21
C LYS A 10 -25.52 -15.08 -4.54
N LEU A 11 -25.35 -15.10 -3.22
CA LEU A 11 -25.12 -16.33 -2.46
C LEU A 11 -26.27 -17.33 -2.65
N LEU A 12 -27.50 -16.84 -2.89
CA LEU A 12 -28.67 -17.68 -3.13
C LEU A 12 -28.56 -18.53 -4.41
N PHE A 13 -27.72 -18.12 -5.36
CA PHE A 13 -27.49 -18.85 -6.61
C PHE A 13 -26.32 -19.84 -6.54
N ARG A 14 -25.72 -20.05 -5.35
CA ARG A 14 -24.55 -20.92 -5.19
C ARG A 14 -24.90 -22.18 -4.42
N ASP A 15 -24.30 -23.29 -4.80
CA ASP A 15 -24.45 -24.56 -4.08
C ASP A 15 -23.87 -24.43 -2.66
N VAL A 16 -24.71 -24.67 -1.66
CA VAL A 16 -24.35 -24.52 -0.25
C VAL A 16 -23.24 -25.51 0.14
N SER A 17 -23.39 -26.78 -0.23
CA SER A 17 -22.50 -27.86 0.22
C SER A 17 -21.18 -27.89 -0.55
N LYS A 18 -21.23 -27.66 -1.86
CA LYS A 18 -20.08 -27.75 -2.76
C LYS A 18 -19.31 -26.43 -2.90
N THR A 19 -19.99 -25.28 -2.78
CA THR A 19 -19.35 -23.97 -3.04
C THR A 19 -19.21 -23.14 -1.78
N LEU A 20 -20.30 -22.87 -1.06
CA LEU A 20 -20.29 -21.89 0.03
C LEU A 20 -19.61 -22.44 1.30
N LYS A 21 -20.03 -23.62 1.75
CA LYS A 21 -19.52 -24.25 2.98
C LYS A 21 -18.00 -24.43 2.95
N PRO A 22 -17.37 -24.97 1.88
CA PRO A 22 -15.91 -25.14 1.86
C PRO A 22 -15.15 -23.81 1.90
N LYS A 23 -15.65 -22.76 1.21
CA LYS A 23 -15.02 -21.43 1.21
C LYS A 23 -15.14 -20.75 2.56
N PHE A 24 -16.31 -20.85 3.19
CA PHE A 24 -16.51 -20.25 4.51
C PHE A 24 -15.69 -20.99 5.56
N GLN A 25 -15.61 -22.32 5.49
CA GLN A 25 -14.74 -23.10 6.36
C GLN A 25 -13.28 -22.69 6.20
N CYS A 26 -12.78 -22.55 4.97
CA CYS A 26 -11.42 -22.08 4.73
C CYS A 26 -11.13 -20.71 5.36
N LEU A 27 -12.09 -19.78 5.35
CA LEU A 27 -11.94 -18.47 6.01
C LEU A 27 -12.03 -18.57 7.53
N MET A 28 -12.87 -19.48 8.06
CA MET A 28 -12.95 -19.76 9.50
C MET A 28 -11.68 -20.42 10.03
N ASP A 29 -11.12 -21.37 9.30
CA ASP A 29 -9.84 -22.04 9.62
C ASP A 29 -8.66 -21.05 9.62
N LEU A 30 -8.75 -20.00 8.80
CA LEU A 30 -7.79 -18.89 8.81
C LEU A 30 -7.93 -18.01 10.08
N GLY A 31 -9.07 -18.05 10.77
CA GLY A 31 -9.36 -17.27 11.97
C GLY A 31 -10.38 -16.15 11.79
N LEU A 32 -11.12 -16.09 10.68
CA LEU A 32 -12.26 -15.16 10.53
C LEU A 32 -13.52 -15.75 11.18
N SER A 33 -14.13 -15.01 12.11
CA SER A 33 -15.33 -15.45 12.81
C SER A 33 -16.38 -14.35 12.93
N GLY A 34 -17.63 -14.74 13.19
CA GLY A 34 -18.71 -13.80 13.53
C GLY A 34 -18.89 -12.67 12.51
N SER A 35 -18.88 -11.43 12.99
CA SER A 35 -19.02 -10.22 12.15
C SER A 35 -17.88 -10.02 11.17
N ASP A 36 -16.64 -10.41 11.53
CA ASP A 36 -15.49 -10.21 10.66
C ASP A 36 -15.61 -11.03 9.37
N LEU A 37 -16.03 -12.28 9.47
CA LEU A 37 -16.28 -13.14 8.31
C LEU A 37 -17.37 -12.53 7.40
N VAL A 38 -18.47 -12.09 8.00
CA VAL A 38 -19.59 -11.47 7.26
C VAL A 38 -19.15 -10.19 6.57
N ASP A 39 -18.38 -9.34 7.24
CA ASP A 39 -17.92 -8.07 6.70
C ASP A 39 -16.90 -8.25 5.58
N VAL A 40 -15.97 -9.21 5.69
CA VAL A 40 -15.02 -9.52 4.60
C VAL A 40 -15.77 -9.97 3.34
N ILE A 41 -16.70 -10.92 3.47
CA ILE A 41 -17.50 -11.43 2.34
C ILE A 41 -18.39 -10.32 1.76
N ALA A 42 -18.98 -9.49 2.60
CA ALA A 42 -19.87 -8.41 2.14
C ALA A 42 -19.12 -7.30 1.39
N LYS A 43 -17.95 -6.90 1.91
CA LYS A 43 -17.12 -5.86 1.29
C LYS A 43 -16.47 -6.32 -0.01
N ASP A 44 -16.20 -7.61 -0.15
CA ASP A 44 -15.74 -8.19 -1.40
C ASP A 44 -16.49 -9.48 -1.73
N SER A 45 -17.64 -9.31 -2.35
CA SER A 45 -18.47 -10.44 -2.74
C SER A 45 -17.84 -11.29 -3.84
N GLN A 46 -16.80 -10.84 -4.55
CA GLN A 46 -16.18 -11.64 -5.61
C GLN A 46 -15.44 -12.86 -5.07
N ILE A 47 -15.10 -12.88 -3.77
CA ILE A 47 -14.46 -14.02 -3.09
C ILE A 47 -15.23 -15.32 -3.34
N VAL A 48 -16.57 -15.28 -3.31
CA VAL A 48 -17.39 -16.49 -3.52
C VAL A 48 -17.44 -16.97 -4.95
N ASP A 49 -16.94 -16.19 -5.91
CA ASP A 49 -16.82 -16.57 -7.32
C ASP A 49 -15.43 -17.14 -7.64
N ARG A 50 -14.49 -17.05 -6.70
CA ARG A 50 -13.12 -17.58 -6.86
C ARG A 50 -13.05 -19.06 -6.53
N GLY A 51 -12.16 -19.79 -7.21
CA GLY A 51 -11.89 -21.19 -6.88
C GLY A 51 -11.24 -21.33 -5.50
N LEU A 52 -11.65 -22.33 -4.73
CA LEU A 52 -11.10 -22.56 -3.39
C LEU A 52 -9.61 -22.91 -3.48
N ASP A 53 -9.29 -23.96 -4.24
CA ASP A 53 -7.93 -24.49 -4.36
C ASP A 53 -7.09 -23.78 -5.42
N THR A 54 -7.73 -23.22 -6.45
CA THR A 54 -7.03 -22.51 -7.53
C THR A 54 -6.76 -21.04 -7.23
N HIS A 55 -7.34 -20.49 -6.15
CA HIS A 55 -7.22 -19.06 -5.88
C HIS A 55 -7.15 -18.72 -4.38
N LEU A 56 -8.18 -19.08 -3.61
CA LEU A 56 -8.28 -18.61 -2.22
C LEU A 56 -7.14 -19.16 -1.36
N ARG A 57 -6.90 -20.47 -1.39
CA ARG A 57 -5.81 -21.11 -0.64
C ARG A 57 -4.43 -20.59 -1.07
N PRO A 58 -4.05 -20.57 -2.36
CA PRO A 58 -2.77 -19.99 -2.80
C PRO A 58 -2.58 -18.53 -2.37
N THR A 59 -3.64 -17.72 -2.42
CA THR A 59 -3.57 -16.31 -2.00
C THR A 59 -3.38 -16.19 -0.50
N ILE A 60 -4.09 -16.98 0.30
CA ILE A 60 -3.92 -17.03 1.76
C ILE A 60 -2.49 -17.47 2.11
N ASP A 61 -1.96 -18.48 1.42
CA ASP A 61 -0.61 -18.98 1.66
C ASP A 61 0.45 -17.94 1.30
N LEU A 62 0.30 -17.24 0.18
CA LEU A 62 1.16 -16.10 -0.18
C LEU A 62 1.12 -15.00 0.89
N LEU A 63 -0.07 -14.61 1.33
CA LEU A 63 -0.23 -13.62 2.39
C LEU A 63 0.42 -14.10 3.70
N ARG A 64 0.30 -15.39 4.04
CA ARG A 64 0.96 -15.97 5.21
C ARG A 64 2.48 -15.91 5.10
N ARG A 65 3.06 -16.20 3.93
CA ARG A 65 4.51 -16.06 3.67
C ARG A 65 4.99 -14.62 3.87
N ILE A 66 4.19 -13.63 3.47
CA ILE A 66 4.54 -12.21 3.59
C ILE A 66 4.36 -11.69 5.02
N LEU A 67 3.28 -12.11 5.71
CA LEU A 67 2.83 -11.53 6.96
C LEU A 67 3.25 -12.34 8.20
N GLY A 68 3.71 -13.57 8.00
CA GLY A 68 4.30 -14.45 9.00
C GLY A 68 3.34 -15.08 10.00
N SER A 69 2.03 -14.84 9.90
CA SER A 69 1.04 -15.32 10.89
C SER A 69 -0.39 -15.17 10.35
N ASN A 70 -1.30 -16.06 10.76
CA ASN A 70 -2.71 -15.98 10.38
C ASN A 70 -3.37 -14.71 10.91
N GLU A 71 -3.00 -14.26 12.11
CA GLU A 71 -3.51 -13.05 12.75
C GLU A 71 -3.24 -11.81 11.90
N ASN A 72 -2.03 -11.69 11.33
CA ASN A 72 -1.71 -10.58 10.43
C ASN A 72 -2.42 -10.71 9.09
N VAL A 73 -2.65 -11.92 8.57
CA VAL A 73 -3.47 -12.15 7.37
C VAL A 73 -4.89 -11.69 7.62
N VAL A 74 -5.53 -12.13 8.72
CA VAL A 74 -6.87 -11.70 9.12
C VAL A 74 -6.94 -10.17 9.26
N LYS A 75 -5.95 -9.54 9.91
CA LYS A 75 -5.86 -8.08 10.02
C LYS A 75 -5.81 -7.39 8.65
N ALA A 76 -5.04 -7.93 7.71
CA ALA A 76 -4.96 -7.41 6.34
C ALA A 76 -6.31 -7.57 5.62
N LEU A 77 -6.95 -8.75 5.71
CA LEU A 77 -8.21 -9.04 5.04
C LEU A 77 -9.38 -8.22 5.58
N LYS A 78 -9.44 -7.96 6.88
CA LYS A 78 -10.46 -7.07 7.47
C LYS A 78 -10.39 -5.65 6.90
N ARG A 79 -9.18 -5.17 6.59
CA ARG A 79 -8.94 -3.85 6.03
C ARG A 79 -9.03 -3.82 4.50
N PHE A 80 -8.61 -4.90 3.85
CA PHE A 80 -8.50 -5.02 2.40
C PHE A 80 -9.04 -6.37 1.90
N PRO A 81 -10.37 -6.59 1.97
CA PRO A 81 -10.99 -7.86 1.55
C PRO A 81 -10.67 -8.26 0.10
N TRP A 82 -10.49 -7.26 -0.77
CA TRP A 82 -10.15 -7.42 -2.19
C TRP A 82 -8.90 -8.27 -2.44
N LEU A 83 -8.01 -8.41 -1.45
CA LEU A 83 -6.84 -9.28 -1.51
C LEU A 83 -7.22 -10.71 -1.92
N LEU A 84 -8.37 -11.23 -1.46
CA LEU A 84 -8.83 -12.59 -1.75
C LEU A 84 -9.52 -12.76 -3.11
N SER A 85 -9.90 -11.67 -3.77
CA SER A 85 -10.46 -11.74 -5.13
C SER A 85 -9.50 -11.25 -6.20
N PHE A 86 -8.32 -10.76 -5.82
CA PHE A 86 -7.33 -10.24 -6.75
C PHE A 86 -6.77 -11.34 -7.65
N ARG A 87 -7.27 -11.42 -8.88
CA ARG A 87 -6.99 -12.51 -9.84
C ARG A 87 -5.50 -12.75 -10.10
N ALA A 88 -4.70 -11.70 -10.01
CA ALA A 88 -3.29 -11.73 -10.36
C ALA A 88 -2.37 -11.90 -9.14
N HIS A 89 -2.64 -12.90 -8.29
CA HIS A 89 -1.76 -13.20 -7.14
C HIS A 89 -0.31 -13.46 -7.56
N HIS A 90 -0.06 -13.95 -8.78
CA HIS A 90 1.28 -14.04 -9.37
C HIS A 90 1.97 -12.67 -9.53
N ILE A 91 1.23 -11.58 -9.81
CA ILE A 91 1.80 -10.21 -9.83
C ILE A 91 2.25 -9.81 -8.42
N MET A 92 1.46 -10.14 -7.40
CA MET A 92 1.81 -9.88 -6.00
C MET A 92 3.07 -10.64 -5.58
N GLU A 93 3.19 -11.90 -5.99
CA GLU A 93 4.38 -12.71 -5.77
C GLU A 93 5.60 -12.19 -6.52
N ASN A 94 5.45 -11.81 -7.80
CA ASN A 94 6.53 -11.19 -8.57
C ASN A 94 7.02 -9.89 -7.92
N ASN A 95 6.10 -9.04 -7.47
CA ASN A 95 6.46 -7.78 -6.80
C ASN A 95 7.09 -8.01 -5.42
N LEU A 96 6.69 -9.06 -4.70
CA LEU A 96 7.36 -9.49 -3.48
C LEU A 96 8.81 -9.88 -3.77
N LEU A 97 9.04 -10.75 -4.75
CA LEU A 97 10.37 -11.20 -5.14
C LEU A 97 11.23 -10.03 -5.64
N LEU A 98 10.65 -9.12 -6.42
CA LEU A 98 11.32 -7.92 -6.89
C LEU A 98 11.83 -7.06 -5.73
N LEU A 99 11.01 -6.81 -4.70
CA LEU A 99 11.42 -6.04 -3.52
C LEU A 99 12.53 -6.75 -2.72
N LYS A 100 12.41 -8.09 -2.55
CA LYS A 100 13.44 -8.90 -1.87
C LYS A 100 14.77 -8.85 -2.63
N ASN A 101 14.74 -9.06 -3.95
CA ASN A 101 15.93 -9.01 -4.81
C ASN A 101 16.55 -7.61 -4.86
N TYR A 102 15.76 -6.55 -4.67
CA TYR A 102 16.28 -5.19 -4.55
C TYR A 102 17.00 -4.94 -3.22
N GLY A 103 16.83 -5.82 -2.22
CA GLY A 103 17.43 -5.71 -0.89
C GLY A 103 16.53 -5.06 0.15
N VAL A 104 15.21 -4.99 -0.09
CA VAL A 104 14.27 -4.44 0.89
C VAL A 104 14.05 -5.45 2.02
N PRO A 105 14.23 -5.09 3.30
CA PRO A 105 14.04 -6.03 4.41
C PRO A 105 12.61 -6.56 4.53
N ASP A 106 12.45 -7.84 4.87
CA ASP A 106 11.15 -8.51 5.01
C ASP A 106 10.19 -7.76 5.96
N GLU A 107 10.69 -7.23 7.07
CA GLU A 107 9.90 -6.42 8.00
C GLU A 107 9.33 -5.13 7.37
N ARG A 108 10.04 -4.53 6.41
CA ARG A 108 9.55 -3.37 5.67
C ARG A 108 8.49 -3.77 4.65
N ILE A 109 8.66 -4.90 3.99
CA ILE A 109 7.69 -5.49 3.05
C ILE A 109 6.39 -5.84 3.79
N LYS A 110 6.48 -6.49 4.95
CA LYS A 110 5.34 -6.80 5.83
C LYS A 110 4.57 -5.54 6.23
N LYS A 111 5.26 -4.50 6.69
CA LYS A 111 4.64 -3.20 7.02
C LYS A 111 3.97 -2.54 5.80
N LEU A 112 4.58 -2.68 4.62
CA LEU A 112 3.99 -2.19 3.37
C LEU A 112 2.71 -2.94 3.02
N MET A 113 2.68 -4.27 3.13
CA MET A 113 1.50 -5.10 2.86
C MET A 113 0.34 -4.77 3.80
N LEU A 114 0.60 -4.56 5.10
CA LEU A 114 -0.43 -4.19 6.08
C LEU A 114 -0.97 -2.75 5.90
N ARG A 115 -0.16 -1.85 5.33
CA ARG A 115 -0.53 -0.44 5.13
C ARG A 115 -1.19 -0.20 3.78
N ASN A 116 -0.62 -0.76 2.72
CA ASN A 116 -0.98 -0.49 1.34
C ASN A 116 -0.72 -1.72 0.43
N PRO A 117 -1.57 -2.74 0.49
CA PRO A 117 -1.44 -3.93 -0.34
C PRO A 117 -1.57 -3.65 -1.84
N SER A 118 -2.23 -2.55 -2.23
CA SER A 118 -2.39 -2.17 -3.64
C SER A 118 -1.06 -1.91 -4.35
N TYR A 119 0.01 -1.65 -3.60
CA TYR A 119 1.36 -1.53 -4.13
C TYR A 119 1.84 -2.83 -4.78
N PHE A 120 1.49 -3.99 -4.20
CA PHE A 120 1.87 -5.30 -4.76
C PHE A 120 1.01 -5.71 -5.94
N ALA A 121 -0.10 -5.03 -6.19
CA ALA A 121 -0.95 -5.25 -7.37
C ALA A 121 -0.51 -4.41 -8.59
N GLN A 122 0.54 -3.58 -8.46
CA GLN A 122 1.01 -2.71 -9.53
C GLN A 122 1.79 -3.48 -10.60
N ASN A 123 1.95 -2.87 -11.77
CA ASN A 123 2.85 -3.35 -12.81
C ASN A 123 4.31 -3.42 -12.25
N PRO A 124 5.01 -4.56 -12.37
CA PRO A 124 6.38 -4.72 -11.87
C PRO A 124 7.38 -3.70 -12.42
N GLU A 125 7.30 -3.32 -13.69
CA GLU A 125 8.19 -2.32 -14.30
C GLU A 125 7.99 -0.94 -13.69
N ARG A 126 6.74 -0.61 -13.31
CA ARG A 126 6.45 0.63 -12.59
C ARG A 126 7.11 0.63 -11.21
N ILE A 127 7.05 -0.48 -10.48
CA ILE A 127 7.74 -0.61 -9.19
C ILE A 127 9.24 -0.47 -9.37
N LYS A 128 9.82 -1.20 -10.33
CA LYS A 128 11.25 -1.13 -10.64
C LYS A 128 11.71 0.30 -10.94
N GLY A 129 10.95 1.03 -11.76
CA GLY A 129 11.22 2.44 -12.03
C GLY A 129 11.18 3.32 -10.78
N LEU A 130 10.25 3.08 -9.86
CA LEU A 130 10.18 3.81 -8.59
C LEU A 130 11.36 3.50 -7.65
N LEU A 131 11.82 2.24 -7.61
CA LEU A 131 12.96 1.83 -6.80
C LEU A 131 14.24 2.50 -7.32
N HIS A 132 14.49 2.43 -8.64
CA HIS A 132 15.63 3.12 -9.27
C HIS A 132 15.57 4.62 -9.05
N ARG A 133 14.40 5.23 -9.18
CA ARG A 133 14.22 6.67 -8.95
C ARG A 133 14.56 7.07 -7.52
N MET A 134 14.13 6.30 -6.53
CA MET A 134 14.45 6.56 -5.12
C MET A 134 15.95 6.50 -4.83
N GLU A 135 16.65 5.55 -5.45
CA GLU A 135 18.08 5.37 -5.27
C GLU A 135 18.91 6.39 -6.04
N ASN A 136 18.61 6.59 -7.33
CA ASN A 136 19.47 7.38 -8.22
C ASN A 136 19.15 8.87 -8.18
N ASP A 137 17.86 9.23 -8.29
CA ASP A 137 17.44 10.64 -8.36
C ASP A 137 17.37 11.26 -6.97
N PHE A 138 16.83 10.52 -6.00
CA PHE A 138 16.60 11.01 -4.63
C PHE A 138 17.67 10.59 -3.63
N ARG A 139 18.62 9.73 -4.04
CA ARG A 139 19.77 9.29 -3.24
C ARG A 139 19.36 8.77 -1.86
N VAL A 140 18.27 8.00 -1.81
CA VAL A 140 17.77 7.39 -0.56
C VAL A 140 18.34 5.98 -0.44
N PRO A 141 19.05 5.66 0.65
CA PRO A 141 19.52 4.29 0.91
C PRO A 141 18.37 3.28 0.97
N ARG A 142 18.60 2.07 0.45
CA ARG A 142 17.56 1.03 0.32
C ARG A 142 17.04 0.50 1.67
N ASP A 143 17.90 0.53 2.67
CA ASP A 143 17.62 0.15 4.06
C ASP A 143 16.91 1.27 4.87
N SER A 144 16.88 2.49 4.33
CA SER A 144 16.22 3.63 4.95
C SER A 144 14.74 3.38 5.15
N SER A 145 14.23 3.78 6.31
CA SER A 145 12.80 3.75 6.61
C SER A 145 11.99 4.55 5.59
N SER A 146 12.56 5.62 5.04
CA SER A 146 11.95 6.50 4.03
C SER A 146 11.84 5.88 2.64
N PHE A 147 12.60 4.83 2.32
CA PHE A 147 12.73 4.32 0.96
C PHE A 147 11.37 3.90 0.36
N LEU A 148 10.65 2.99 1.02
CA LEU A 148 9.33 2.55 0.55
C LEU A 148 8.26 3.65 0.69
N TYR A 149 8.40 4.58 1.64
CA TYR A 149 7.48 5.72 1.73
C TYR A 149 7.64 6.67 0.55
N GLY A 150 8.87 6.92 0.13
CA GLY A 150 9.16 7.69 -1.06
C GLY A 150 8.61 7.01 -2.32
N CYS A 151 8.81 5.69 -2.48
CA CYS A 151 8.19 4.95 -3.57
C CYS A 151 6.66 5.12 -3.58
N GLN A 152 5.99 5.10 -2.42
CA GLN A 152 4.54 5.30 -2.34
C GLN A 152 4.12 6.70 -2.75
N VAL A 153 4.83 7.73 -2.28
CA VAL A 153 4.55 9.12 -2.64
C VAL A 153 4.73 9.30 -4.14
N LEU A 154 5.88 8.88 -4.67
CA LEU A 154 6.19 8.97 -6.10
C LEU A 154 5.26 8.14 -6.96
N ASN A 155 4.71 7.02 -6.46
CA ASN A 155 3.73 6.23 -7.21
C ASN A 155 2.45 7.01 -7.53
N SER A 156 2.08 7.99 -6.71
CA SER A 156 0.89 8.83 -6.93
C SER A 156 1.16 10.11 -7.75
N LEU A 157 2.44 10.38 -8.05
CA LEU A 157 2.88 11.59 -8.73
C LEU A 157 3.47 11.26 -10.11
N ASN A 158 2.95 11.89 -11.16
CA ASN A 158 3.65 11.93 -12.43
C ASN A 158 4.74 13.02 -12.40
N LYS A 159 5.60 13.06 -13.42
CA LYS A 159 6.72 14.00 -13.52
C LYS A 159 6.25 15.46 -13.36
N SER A 160 5.24 15.88 -14.11
CA SER A 160 4.70 17.25 -14.04
C SER A 160 4.14 17.62 -12.67
N LYS A 161 3.40 16.73 -12.01
CA LYS A 161 2.88 16.97 -10.64
C LYS A 161 4.01 17.13 -9.63
N LEU A 162 5.09 16.37 -9.78
CA LEU A 162 6.25 16.51 -8.90
C LEU A 162 6.94 17.86 -9.12
N GLU A 163 7.18 18.23 -10.38
CA GLU A 163 7.85 19.49 -10.75
C GLU A 163 7.08 20.70 -10.23
N LYS A 164 5.74 20.71 -10.34
CA LYS A 164 4.91 21.78 -9.77
C LYS A 164 5.10 21.93 -8.26
N LYS A 165 5.13 20.80 -7.53
CA LYS A 165 5.37 20.83 -6.07
C LYS A 165 6.77 21.34 -5.73
N PHE A 166 7.78 20.91 -6.48
CA PHE A 166 9.14 21.43 -6.32
C PHE A 166 9.20 22.92 -6.62
N GLY A 167 8.46 23.38 -7.63
CA GLY A 167 8.29 24.79 -7.96
C GLY A 167 7.73 25.62 -6.81
N VAL A 168 6.79 25.06 -6.02
CA VAL A 168 6.31 25.73 -4.80
C VAL A 168 7.46 25.94 -3.82
N PHE A 169 8.23 24.90 -3.47
CA PHE A 169 9.38 25.06 -2.57
C PHE A 169 10.41 26.07 -3.10
N LYS A 170 10.75 26.00 -4.40
CA LYS A 170 11.67 26.93 -5.07
C LYS A 170 11.20 28.38 -5.01
N SER A 171 9.89 28.63 -5.10
CA SER A 171 9.31 29.98 -4.96
C SER A 171 9.50 30.59 -3.55
N PHE A 172 9.84 29.78 -2.56
CA PHE A 172 10.21 30.21 -1.20
C PHE A 172 11.74 30.14 -0.97
N GLY A 173 12.55 30.06 -2.04
CA GLY A 173 14.01 30.13 -1.97
C GLY A 173 14.71 28.81 -1.65
N TRP A 174 14.00 27.67 -1.69
CA TRP A 174 14.62 26.36 -1.45
C TRP A 174 15.43 25.91 -2.68
N SER A 175 16.64 25.42 -2.45
CA SER A 175 17.45 24.78 -3.49
C SER A 175 16.96 23.35 -3.78
N ASP A 176 17.42 22.75 -4.88
CA ASP A 176 17.15 21.34 -5.15
C ASP A 176 17.71 20.42 -4.04
N ASP A 177 18.87 20.75 -3.45
CA ASP A 177 19.43 19.95 -2.36
C ASP A 177 18.59 20.04 -1.08
N ASP A 178 18.05 21.21 -0.74
CA ASP A 178 17.15 21.38 0.41
C ASP A 178 15.90 20.51 0.28
N ILE A 179 15.30 20.51 -0.92
CA ILE A 179 14.11 19.70 -1.22
C ILE A 179 14.45 18.21 -1.11
N LEU A 180 15.59 17.78 -1.67
CA LEU A 180 16.02 16.38 -1.59
C LEU A 180 16.37 15.96 -0.16
N LYS A 181 16.98 16.84 0.64
CA LYS A 181 17.29 16.62 2.06
C LYS A 181 16.01 16.47 2.87
N MET A 182 15.03 17.32 2.64
CA MET A 182 13.71 17.24 3.27
C MET A 182 12.96 15.97 2.84
N PHE A 183 12.95 15.64 1.55
CA PHE A 183 12.31 14.43 1.04
C PHE A 183 12.92 13.16 1.64
N ARG A 184 14.25 13.09 1.77
CA ARG A 184 14.96 11.97 2.42
C ARG A 184 14.52 11.77 3.87
N LYS A 185 14.29 12.86 4.61
CA LYS A 185 13.79 12.81 5.99
C LYS A 185 12.31 12.40 6.06
N LEU A 186 11.46 13.00 5.21
CA LEU A 186 10.02 12.76 5.22
C LEU A 186 9.41 12.89 3.81
N PRO A 187 9.32 11.79 3.04
CA PRO A 187 8.83 11.85 1.66
C PRO A 187 7.39 12.39 1.52
N PHE A 188 6.57 12.22 2.55
CA PHE A 188 5.17 12.64 2.55
C PHE A 188 4.96 14.15 2.42
N CYS A 189 5.97 14.97 2.74
CA CYS A 189 5.90 16.42 2.52
C CYS A 189 5.62 16.76 1.04
N VAL A 190 6.21 15.99 0.12
CA VAL A 190 5.98 16.13 -1.32
C VAL A 190 4.68 15.42 -1.77
N GLY A 191 4.09 14.59 -0.91
CA GLY A 191 2.75 14.02 -1.13
C GLY A 191 1.60 15.00 -0.89
N LEU A 192 1.84 16.13 -0.20
CA LEU A 192 0.81 17.14 0.10
C LEU A 192 0.36 17.90 -1.15
N SER A 193 -0.83 18.51 -1.11
CA SER A 193 -1.28 19.39 -2.19
C SER A 193 -0.43 20.66 -2.28
N GLU A 194 -0.30 21.23 -3.47
CA GLU A 194 0.46 22.47 -3.70
C GLU A 194 -0.03 23.61 -2.80
N VAL A 195 -1.36 23.74 -2.65
CA VAL A 195 -2.00 24.70 -1.75
C VAL A 195 -1.58 24.51 -0.29
N ARG A 196 -1.50 23.26 0.19
CA ARG A 196 -1.10 22.97 1.59
C ARG A 196 0.37 23.30 1.81
N ILE A 197 1.23 22.93 0.86
CA ILE A 197 2.67 23.25 0.91
C ILE A 197 2.85 24.77 0.95
N HIS A 198 2.21 25.49 0.04
CA HIS A 198 2.32 26.95 -0.04
C HIS A 198 1.85 27.65 1.24
N LYS A 199 0.68 27.26 1.78
CA LYS A 199 0.15 27.84 3.03
C LYS A 199 1.11 27.62 4.21
N ALA A 200 1.65 26.42 4.36
CA ALA A 200 2.58 26.13 5.43
C ALA A 200 3.88 26.95 5.30
N LEU A 201 4.46 27.02 4.10
CA LEU A 201 5.68 27.80 3.86
C LEU A 201 5.45 29.30 4.04
N ASN A 202 4.29 29.84 3.62
CA ASN A 202 3.95 31.24 3.85
C ASN A 202 3.92 31.60 5.34
N LEU A 203 3.26 30.76 6.13
CA LEU A 203 3.20 30.92 7.58
C LEU A 203 4.61 30.91 8.18
N PHE A 204 5.39 29.86 7.95
CA PHE A 204 6.70 29.71 8.60
C PHE A 204 7.72 30.76 8.12
N MET A 205 7.79 31.03 6.82
CA MET A 205 8.87 31.82 6.24
C MET A 205 8.56 33.31 6.10
N LYS A 206 7.28 33.68 5.92
CA LYS A 206 6.89 35.09 5.75
C LYS A 206 6.24 35.67 7.00
N GLU A 207 5.26 34.98 7.57
CA GLU A 207 4.51 35.50 8.72
C GLU A 207 5.30 35.38 10.03
N LEU A 208 5.97 34.24 10.24
CA LEU A 208 6.77 33.99 11.45
C LEU A 208 8.26 34.34 11.29
N GLY A 209 8.70 34.68 10.07
CA GLY A 209 10.07 35.14 9.81
C GLY A 209 11.17 34.07 9.95
N PHE A 210 10.84 32.78 9.97
CA PHE A 210 11.85 31.72 9.96
C PHE A 210 12.48 31.62 8.56
N SER A 211 13.53 32.40 8.33
CA SER A 211 14.35 32.28 7.13
C SER A 211 15.19 30.99 7.16
N SER A 212 15.50 30.46 5.98
CA SER A 212 16.15 29.15 5.75
C SER A 212 17.51 28.96 6.41
N CYS A 213 18.09 29.99 7.04
CA CYS A 213 19.38 29.93 7.72
C CYS A 213 19.32 29.42 9.18
N ASN A 214 18.14 29.24 9.80
CA ASN A 214 18.04 28.97 11.25
C ASN A 214 17.89 27.50 11.67
N PHE A 215 18.02 26.53 10.77
CA PHE A 215 17.98 25.10 11.14
C PHE A 215 19.28 24.37 10.77
N GLY A 216 20.39 24.89 11.27
CA GLY A 216 21.67 24.19 11.36
C GLY A 216 21.98 23.83 12.81
N LEU A 217 21.39 22.74 13.31
CA LEU A 217 21.89 21.89 14.40
C LEU A 217 21.44 20.45 14.15
#